data_AF-K1SXM8-F1
#
_entry.id   AF-K1SXM8-F1
#
_cell.length_a   1.000
_cell.length_b   1.000
_cell.length_c   1.000
_cell.angle_alpha   90.00
_cell.angle_beta   90.00
_cell.angle_gamma   90.00
#
_symmetry.space_group_name_H-M   'P 1'
#
loop_
_entity.id
_entity.type
_entity.pdbx_description
1 polymer ?
#
loop_
_entity_poly.entity_id
_entity_poly.type
_entity_poly.pdbx_seq_one_letter_code
_entity_poly.pdbx_strand_id
1 'polypeptide(L)'
;MDLLKQASDEFEARGLVVKTANSRAELMEQFRTNQAQEGNSGKPEITVVNIQRFEEDRKKVDLPAYATNLQRVFIIDEAHRGYKPEGSFLANLLDADKNAIKIALTGTPLLKEERESWRVFGNYLHTYYYDKSILDGYTLKIIREDIETQYKERLSEIYEKLETLVEKKDVKKNQIVEHDNYVKELLRYIITDLKRFRQIQGDNTLGGMIICETSEQARKLFAYFDEIQNELNKTASLKSNLKAGLILYDSDDKDTR
;
A
#
# COMPACT_ATOMS: atom_id res chain seq x y z
N MET A 1 5.80 2.97 -7.06
CA MET A 1 5.15 2.98 -8.39
C MET A 1 3.90 3.83 -8.23
N ASP A 2 3.77 4.90 -9.02
CA ASP A 2 2.69 5.87 -8.89
C ASP A 2 1.37 5.26 -9.44
N LEU A 3 0.41 4.98 -8.56
CA LEU A 3 -0.92 4.45 -8.91
C LEU A 3 -1.64 5.35 -9.93
N LEU A 4 -1.42 6.66 -9.86
CA LEU A 4 -1.99 7.61 -10.81
C LEU A 4 -1.48 7.35 -12.22
N LYS A 5 -0.18 7.08 -12.38
CA LYS A 5 0.41 6.78 -13.68
C LYS A 5 -0.19 5.50 -14.26
N GLN A 6 -0.27 4.45 -13.47
CA GLN A 6 -0.84 3.17 -13.92
C GLN A 6 -2.30 3.33 -14.39
N ALA A 7 -3.13 4.03 -13.63
CA ALA A 7 -4.51 4.29 -14.01
C ALA A 7 -4.58 5.11 -15.31
N SER A 8 -3.77 6.17 -15.42
CA SER A 8 -3.71 6.99 -16.64
C SER A 8 -3.34 6.16 -17.88
N ASP A 9 -2.25 5.39 -17.80
CA ASP A 9 -1.78 4.56 -18.91
C ASP A 9 -2.86 3.55 -19.37
N GLU A 10 -3.59 2.94 -18.43
CA GLU A 10 -4.68 2.00 -18.74
C GLU A 10 -5.89 2.68 -19.43
N PHE A 11 -6.26 3.90 -19.03
CA PHE A 11 -7.35 4.63 -19.67
C PHE A 11 -6.96 5.14 -21.05
N GLU A 12 -5.74 5.64 -21.22
CA GLU A 12 -5.21 6.06 -22.52
C GLU A 12 -5.14 4.89 -23.51
N ALA A 13 -4.69 3.71 -23.05
CA ALA A 13 -4.66 2.49 -23.85
C ALA A 13 -6.06 2.06 -24.35
N ARG A 14 -7.13 2.47 -23.65
CA ARG A 14 -8.54 2.24 -24.05
C ARG A 14 -9.13 3.38 -24.88
N GLY A 15 -8.32 4.38 -25.24
CA GLY A 15 -8.69 5.48 -26.13
C GLY A 15 -9.35 6.68 -25.44
N LEU A 16 -9.31 6.76 -24.11
CA LEU A 16 -9.77 7.93 -23.37
C LEU A 16 -8.68 9.00 -23.35
N VAL A 17 -9.09 10.26 -23.32
CA VAL A 17 -8.20 11.37 -23.00
C VAL A 17 -8.14 11.52 -21.48
N VAL A 18 -6.96 11.29 -20.90
CA VAL A 18 -6.77 11.38 -19.46
C VAL A 18 -6.36 12.80 -19.08
N LYS A 19 -7.06 13.35 -18.09
CA LYS A 19 -6.67 14.56 -17.39
C LYS A 19 -6.24 14.21 -15.98
N THR A 20 -5.25 14.93 -15.49
CA THR A 20 -4.83 14.84 -14.11
C THR A 20 -5.04 16.18 -13.43
N ALA A 21 -5.10 16.15 -12.10
CA ALA A 21 -5.01 17.35 -11.29
C ALA A 21 -4.00 17.10 -10.18
N ASN A 22 -3.00 17.97 -10.08
CA ASN A 22 -1.96 17.90 -9.06
C ASN A 22 -2.29 18.78 -7.86
N SER A 23 -3.28 19.66 -7.98
CA SER A 23 -3.75 20.53 -6.90
C SER A 23 -5.28 20.53 -6.79
N ARG A 24 -5.79 20.84 -5.60
CA ARG A 24 -7.23 21.05 -5.38
C ARG A 24 -7.78 22.16 -6.28
N ALA A 25 -7.01 23.23 -6.51
CA ALA A 25 -7.44 24.34 -7.34
C ALA A 25 -7.68 23.90 -8.80
N GLU A 26 -6.73 23.13 -9.36
CA GLU A 26 -6.89 22.53 -10.70
C GLU A 26 -8.11 21.63 -10.77
N LEU A 27 -8.28 20.76 -9.76
CA LEU A 27 -9.42 19.84 -9.72
C LEU A 27 -10.74 20.62 -9.66
N MET A 28 -10.84 21.60 -8.76
CA MET A 28 -12.04 22.42 -8.61
C MET A 28 -12.38 23.22 -9.87
N GLU A 29 -11.36 23.68 -10.61
CA GLU A 29 -11.59 24.36 -11.88
C GLU A 29 -12.20 23.41 -12.91
N GLN A 30 -11.70 22.18 -13.01
CA GLN A 30 -12.32 21.14 -13.86
C GLN A 30 -13.77 20.84 -13.44
N PHE A 31 -14.10 20.88 -12.14
CA PHE A 31 -15.47 20.66 -11.65
C PHE A 31 -16.45 21.81 -11.97
N ARG A 32 -15.93 23.04 -12.16
CA ARG A 32 -16.74 24.22 -12.51
C ARG A 32 -17.14 24.24 -13.98
N THR A 33 -16.39 23.57 -14.83
CA THR A 33 -16.73 23.40 -16.23
C THR A 33 -17.96 22.47 -16.34
N ASN A 34 -19.13 23.01 -16.70
CA ASN A 34 -20.38 22.24 -16.88
C ASN A 34 -20.44 21.48 -18.22
N GLN A 35 -19.29 21.09 -18.77
CA GLN A 35 -19.18 20.33 -20.01
C GLN A 35 -18.50 18.99 -19.73
N ALA A 36 -19.04 17.91 -20.31
CA ALA A 36 -18.50 16.56 -20.14
C ALA A 36 -17.20 16.30 -20.94
N GLN A 37 -16.84 17.22 -21.85
CA GLN A 37 -15.65 17.16 -22.68
C GLN A 37 -15.03 18.56 -22.73
N GLU A 38 -13.70 18.67 -22.68
CA GLU A 38 -13.01 19.91 -22.99
C GLU A 38 -12.32 19.79 -24.37
N GLY A 39 -12.84 20.56 -25.32
CA GLY A 39 -12.28 20.68 -26.66
C GLY A 39 -13.09 19.97 -27.75
N ASN A 40 -12.62 20.11 -28.99
CA ASN A 40 -13.36 19.69 -30.19
C ASN A 40 -13.01 18.26 -30.66
N SER A 41 -12.33 17.48 -29.83
CA SER A 41 -11.84 16.15 -30.23
C SER A 41 -12.95 15.10 -30.32
N GLY A 42 -14.06 15.31 -29.59
CA GLY A 42 -15.17 14.36 -29.47
C GLY A 42 -14.81 13.07 -28.71
N LYS A 43 -13.59 12.93 -28.20
CA LYS A 43 -13.14 11.74 -27.48
C LYS A 43 -13.70 11.70 -26.06
N PRO A 44 -13.98 10.51 -25.50
CA PRO A 44 -14.33 10.38 -24.09
C PRO A 44 -13.13 10.80 -23.22
N GLU A 45 -13.43 11.51 -22.14
CA GLU A 45 -12.45 12.04 -21.20
C GLU A 45 -12.63 11.43 -19.81
N ILE A 46 -11.52 11.32 -19.06
CA ILE A 46 -11.56 10.93 -17.65
C ILE A 46 -10.54 11.74 -16.85
N THR A 47 -10.94 12.19 -15.66
CA THR A 47 -10.03 12.83 -14.71
C THR A 47 -9.53 11.80 -13.70
N VAL A 48 -8.22 11.59 -13.66
CA VAL A 48 -7.54 10.71 -12.71
C VAL A 48 -6.79 11.56 -11.69
N VAL A 49 -7.05 11.32 -10.40
CA VAL A 49 -6.46 12.09 -9.30
C VAL A 49 -6.01 11.19 -8.16
N ASN A 50 -4.86 11.51 -7.58
CA ASN A 50 -4.42 10.90 -6.34
C ASN A 50 -4.97 11.71 -5.16
N ILE A 51 -5.99 11.17 -4.50
CA ILE A 51 -6.73 11.86 -3.45
C ILE A 51 -5.87 12.18 -2.21
N GLN A 52 -4.83 11.39 -1.97
CA GLN A 52 -3.93 11.57 -0.82
C GLN A 52 -3.15 12.89 -0.90
N ARG A 53 -2.96 13.44 -2.12
CA ARG A 53 -2.35 14.76 -2.31
C ARG A 53 -3.22 15.92 -1.80
N PHE A 54 -4.48 15.68 -1.42
CA PHE A 54 -5.43 16.70 -1.01
C PHE A 54 -5.89 16.56 0.46
N GLU A 55 -5.27 15.69 1.26
CA GLU A 55 -5.77 15.25 2.57
C GLU A 55 -5.90 16.34 3.65
N GLU A 56 -5.26 17.50 3.51
CA GLU A 56 -5.20 18.51 4.58
C GLU A 56 -6.21 19.66 4.46
N ASP A 57 -7.12 19.66 3.48
CA ASP A 57 -8.04 20.78 3.27
C ASP A 57 -9.49 20.48 3.71
N ARG A 58 -9.87 21.02 4.87
CA ARG A 58 -11.23 20.91 5.45
C ARG A 58 -12.25 21.84 4.78
N LYS A 59 -11.87 22.67 3.81
CA LYS A 59 -12.80 23.58 3.15
C LYS A 59 -13.85 22.80 2.37
N LYS A 60 -15.11 23.19 2.54
CA LYS A 60 -16.24 22.63 1.78
C LYS A 60 -16.00 22.80 0.28
N VAL A 61 -16.39 21.77 -0.47
CA VAL A 61 -16.44 21.78 -1.93
C VAL A 61 -17.79 22.38 -2.31
N ASP A 62 -17.76 23.49 -3.07
CA ASP A 62 -18.96 24.13 -3.60
C ASP A 62 -19.05 23.82 -5.10
N LEU A 63 -20.13 23.14 -5.49
CA LEU A 63 -20.40 22.77 -6.87
C LEU A 63 -21.55 23.63 -7.40
N PRO A 64 -21.52 24.02 -8.70
CA PRO A 64 -22.59 24.83 -9.27
C PRO A 64 -23.94 24.11 -9.16
N ALA A 65 -24.92 24.77 -8.53
CA ALA A 65 -26.21 24.19 -8.15
C ALA A 65 -27.10 23.73 -9.33
N TYR A 66 -26.78 24.12 -10.56
CA TYR A 66 -27.65 23.94 -11.73
C TYR A 66 -26.91 23.36 -12.96
N ALA A 67 -26.24 22.23 -12.79
CA ALA A 67 -25.71 21.45 -13.90
C ALA A 67 -26.73 20.37 -14.34
N THR A 68 -27.85 20.78 -14.95
CA THR A 68 -28.94 19.84 -15.34
C THR A 68 -28.57 18.90 -16.48
N ASN A 69 -27.46 19.17 -17.18
CA ASN A 69 -26.95 18.42 -18.32
C ASN A 69 -25.70 17.59 -17.99
N LEU A 70 -25.31 17.48 -16.72
CA LEU A 70 -24.08 16.81 -16.30
C LEU A 70 -24.37 15.77 -15.22
N GLN A 71 -24.12 14.49 -15.52
CA GLN A 71 -24.12 13.42 -14.53
C GLN A 71 -22.67 13.11 -14.15
N ARG A 72 -22.33 13.31 -12.87
CA ARG A 72 -21.01 12.94 -12.36
C ARG A 72 -20.99 11.46 -11.97
N VAL A 73 -19.89 10.80 -12.32
CA VAL A 73 -19.59 9.42 -11.93
C VAL A 73 -18.23 9.41 -11.26
N PHE A 74 -18.19 9.03 -9.99
CA PHE A 74 -16.96 8.84 -9.23
C PHE A 74 -16.61 7.36 -9.19
N ILE A 75 -15.40 7.03 -9.61
CA ILE A 75 -14.81 5.69 -9.48
C ILE A 75 -13.66 5.81 -8.48
N ILE A 76 -13.77 5.10 -7.37
CA ILE A 76 -12.81 5.17 -6.26
C ILE A 76 -12.15 3.80 -6.12
N ASP A 77 -10.85 3.77 -6.37
CA ASP A 77 -10.04 2.57 -6.16
C ASP A 77 -9.55 2.48 -4.71
N GLU A 78 -9.40 1.26 -4.21
CA GLU A 78 -9.01 0.96 -2.82
C GLU A 78 -9.78 1.79 -1.78
N ALA A 79 -11.12 1.86 -1.92
CA ALA A 79 -11.99 2.79 -1.18
C ALA A 79 -11.96 2.65 0.36
N HIS A 80 -11.26 1.66 0.89
CA HIS A 80 -10.97 1.52 2.31
C HIS A 80 -9.79 2.40 2.78
N ARG A 81 -8.83 2.72 1.91
CA ARG A 81 -7.63 3.51 2.22
C ARG A 81 -7.94 5.00 2.09
N GLY A 82 -8.23 5.66 3.21
CA GLY A 82 -8.28 7.13 3.27
C GLY A 82 -9.69 7.74 3.36
N TYR A 83 -10.76 6.93 3.38
CA TYR A 83 -12.07 7.46 3.74
C TYR A 83 -12.13 7.74 5.25
N LYS A 84 -11.81 8.98 5.64
CA LYS A 84 -12.16 9.53 6.95
C LYS A 84 -13.47 10.31 6.79
N PRO A 85 -14.58 9.86 7.42
CA PRO A 85 -15.87 10.54 7.34
C PRO A 85 -15.78 12.02 7.74
N GLU A 86 -14.89 12.35 8.66
CA GLU A 86 -14.65 13.71 9.13
C GLU A 86 -13.33 14.26 8.57
N GLY A 87 -13.43 15.36 7.82
CA GLY A 87 -12.28 16.21 7.48
C GLY A 87 -11.44 15.79 6.28
N SER A 88 -11.80 14.72 5.53
CA SER A 88 -11.14 14.39 4.27
C SER A 88 -11.74 15.16 3.08
N PHE A 89 -10.88 15.55 2.13
CA PHE A 89 -11.32 16.19 0.88
C PHE A 89 -12.27 15.28 0.07
N LEU A 90 -12.04 13.95 0.10
CA LEU A 90 -12.90 12.98 -0.57
C LEU A 90 -14.33 12.99 -0.03
N ALA A 91 -14.50 13.00 1.30
CA ALA A 91 -15.82 13.08 1.92
C ALA A 91 -16.53 14.37 1.50
N ASN A 92 -15.83 15.52 1.56
CA ASN A 92 -16.37 16.80 1.13
C ASN A 92 -16.78 16.82 -0.36
N LEU A 93 -16.01 16.19 -1.25
CA LEU A 93 -16.30 16.10 -2.68
C LEU A 93 -17.54 15.23 -2.94
N LEU A 94 -17.63 14.09 -2.27
CA LEU A 94 -18.77 13.16 -2.41
C LEU A 94 -20.06 13.73 -1.80
N ASP A 95 -19.97 14.55 -0.76
CA ASP A 95 -21.12 15.21 -0.14
C ASP A 95 -21.62 16.42 -0.95
N ALA A 96 -20.73 17.06 -1.72
CA ALA A 96 -21.07 18.22 -2.55
C ALA A 96 -22.01 17.87 -3.71
N ASP A 97 -21.92 16.66 -4.28
CA ASP A 97 -22.84 16.16 -5.31
C ASP A 97 -23.57 14.90 -4.83
N LYS A 98 -24.75 15.11 -4.23
CA LYS A 98 -25.60 14.01 -3.73
C LYS A 98 -26.22 13.16 -4.85
N ASN A 99 -26.29 13.70 -6.08
CA ASN A 99 -26.88 13.01 -7.23
C ASN A 99 -25.80 12.27 -8.06
N ALA A 100 -24.53 12.38 -7.69
CA ALA A 100 -23.47 11.66 -8.37
C ALA A 100 -23.58 10.15 -8.18
N ILE A 101 -23.23 9.40 -9.23
CA ILE A 101 -23.07 7.96 -9.18
C ILE A 101 -21.70 7.67 -8.56
N LYS A 102 -21.65 6.81 -7.55
CA LYS A 102 -20.44 6.51 -6.77
C LYS A 102 -20.17 5.02 -6.85
N ILE A 103 -19.03 4.64 -7.44
CA ILE A 103 -18.58 3.26 -7.61
C ILE A 103 -17.27 3.12 -6.85
N ALA A 104 -17.20 2.14 -5.96
CA ALA A 104 -16.00 1.82 -5.21
C ALA A 104 -15.48 0.43 -5.59
N LEU A 105 -14.16 0.33 -5.72
CA LEU A 105 -13.42 -0.92 -5.88
C LEU A 105 -12.59 -1.15 -4.61
N THR A 106 -12.49 -2.40 -4.17
CA THR A 106 -11.67 -2.76 -3.01
C THR A 106 -11.21 -4.21 -3.11
N GLY A 107 -9.91 -4.45 -2.97
CA GLY A 107 -9.37 -5.81 -2.87
C GLY A 107 -9.53 -6.43 -1.49
N THR A 108 -9.61 -5.60 -0.44
CA THR A 108 -9.79 -6.02 0.95
C THR A 108 -11.07 -5.39 1.50
N PRO A 109 -12.23 -6.06 1.34
CA PRO A 109 -13.47 -5.57 1.92
C PRO A 109 -13.31 -5.48 3.45
N LEU A 110 -13.55 -4.28 3.96
CA LEU A 110 -13.43 -3.85 5.35
C LEU A 110 -13.89 -4.93 6.36
N LEU A 111 -13.07 -5.15 7.40
CA LEU A 111 -13.45 -5.99 8.54
C LEU A 111 -14.58 -5.30 9.33
N LYS A 112 -15.35 -6.07 10.12
CA LYS A 112 -16.61 -5.66 10.79
C LYS A 112 -16.59 -4.32 11.54
N GLU A 113 -15.42 -3.82 11.92
CA GLU A 113 -15.21 -2.60 12.71
C GLU A 113 -15.10 -1.32 11.84
N GLU A 114 -14.82 -1.45 10.55
CA GLU A 114 -14.64 -0.30 9.63
C GLU A 114 -15.91 -0.03 8.78
N ARG A 115 -17.09 -0.39 9.30
CA ARG A 115 -18.42 -0.32 8.65
C ARG A 115 -18.85 1.08 8.17
N GLU A 116 -18.09 2.13 8.43
CA GLU A 116 -18.43 3.51 8.08
C GLU A 116 -18.39 3.76 6.56
N SER A 117 -17.47 3.13 5.81
CA SER A 117 -17.38 3.35 4.35
C SER A 117 -18.55 2.74 3.56
N TRP A 118 -19.23 1.72 4.09
CA TRP A 118 -20.44 1.14 3.46
C TRP A 118 -21.60 2.13 3.41
N ARG A 119 -21.66 3.11 4.32
CA ARG A 119 -22.74 4.10 4.32
C ARG A 119 -22.75 4.97 3.07
N VAL A 120 -21.60 5.12 2.40
CA VAL A 120 -21.46 5.96 1.20
C VAL A 120 -21.79 5.21 -0.08
N PHE A 121 -21.42 3.92 -0.18
CA PHE A 121 -21.50 3.15 -1.43
C PHE A 121 -22.64 2.15 -1.48
N GLY A 122 -23.27 1.82 -0.34
CA GLY A 122 -24.37 0.86 -0.29
C GLY A 122 -23.91 -0.60 -0.40
N ASN A 123 -24.74 -1.44 -1.04
CA ASN A 123 -24.49 -2.87 -1.15
C ASN A 123 -23.49 -3.20 -2.27
N TYR A 124 -22.80 -4.33 -2.13
CA TYR A 124 -21.97 -4.86 -3.21
C TYR A 124 -22.79 -5.16 -4.46
N LEU A 125 -22.38 -4.59 -5.60
CA LEU A 125 -22.93 -4.92 -6.92
C LEU A 125 -22.42 -6.29 -7.41
N HIS A 126 -21.16 -6.61 -7.11
CA HIS A 126 -20.51 -7.85 -7.49
C HIS A 126 -19.35 -8.14 -6.54
N THR A 127 -19.04 -9.43 -6.32
CA THR A 127 -17.86 -9.88 -5.59
C THR A 127 -17.09 -10.91 -6.41
N TYR A 128 -15.77 -10.74 -6.46
CA TYR A 128 -14.86 -11.67 -7.11
C TYR A 128 -13.77 -12.07 -6.12
N TYR A 129 -13.90 -13.26 -5.55
CA TYR A 129 -13.04 -13.70 -4.46
C TYR A 129 -11.75 -14.31 -4.95
N TYR A 130 -10.73 -14.23 -4.09
CA TYR A 130 -9.39 -14.77 -4.30
C TYR A 130 -9.42 -16.22 -4.82
N ASP A 131 -10.20 -17.11 -4.20
CA ASP A 131 -10.28 -18.53 -4.59
C ASP A 131 -10.73 -18.70 -6.05
N LYS A 132 -11.65 -17.85 -6.51
CA LYS A 132 -12.11 -17.85 -7.91
C LYS A 132 -11.00 -17.33 -8.85
N SER A 133 -10.27 -16.30 -8.44
CA SER A 133 -9.11 -15.78 -9.19
C SER A 133 -8.01 -16.82 -9.39
N ILE A 134 -7.80 -17.69 -8.39
CA ILE A 134 -6.88 -18.84 -8.50
C ILE A 134 -7.41 -19.86 -9.50
N LEU A 135 -8.70 -20.24 -9.40
CA LEU A 135 -9.32 -21.21 -10.31
C LEU A 135 -9.29 -20.75 -11.76
N ASP A 136 -9.51 -19.47 -12.00
CA ASP A 136 -9.51 -18.87 -13.33
C ASP A 136 -8.08 -18.62 -13.86
N GLY A 137 -7.05 -18.81 -13.04
CA GLY A 137 -5.63 -18.66 -13.43
C GLY A 137 -5.14 -17.21 -13.48
N TYR A 138 -5.90 -16.26 -12.93
CA TYR A 138 -5.52 -14.84 -12.89
C TYR A 138 -4.61 -14.49 -11.72
N THR A 139 -4.54 -15.33 -10.68
CA THR A 139 -3.72 -15.08 -9.50
C THR A 139 -2.93 -16.33 -9.10
N LEU A 140 -1.73 -16.12 -8.59
CA LEU A 140 -0.90 -17.21 -8.05
C LEU A 140 -1.33 -17.55 -6.62
N LYS A 141 -1.28 -18.84 -6.29
CA LYS A 141 -1.61 -19.32 -4.95
C LYS A 141 -0.51 -18.94 -3.97
N ILE A 142 -0.90 -18.27 -2.89
CA ILE A 142 -0.04 -18.01 -1.73
C ILE A 142 0.19 -19.32 -0.98
N ILE A 143 1.45 -19.66 -0.78
CA ILE A 143 1.88 -20.75 0.10
C ILE A 143 2.37 -20.12 1.39
N ARG A 144 1.86 -20.61 2.52
CA ARG A 144 2.33 -20.22 3.84
C ARG A 144 3.21 -21.34 4.38
N GLU A 145 4.46 -21.00 4.65
CA GLU A 145 5.42 -21.87 5.30
C GLU A 145 5.70 -21.33 6.71
N ASP A 146 5.83 -22.24 7.68
CA ASP A 146 6.26 -21.86 9.02
C ASP A 146 7.77 -21.65 9.05
N ILE A 147 8.22 -20.76 9.94
CA ILE A 147 9.64 -20.56 10.21
C ILE A 147 10.23 -21.87 10.74
N GLU A 148 11.39 -22.26 10.22
CA GLU A 148 12.11 -23.46 10.67
C GLU A 148 12.25 -23.50 12.19
N THR A 149 11.90 -24.64 12.82
CA THR A 149 11.82 -24.79 14.28
C THR A 149 13.08 -24.34 14.99
N GLN A 150 14.26 -24.70 14.47
CA GLN A 150 15.55 -24.34 15.06
C GLN A 150 15.74 -22.81 15.14
N TYR A 151 15.30 -22.08 14.12
CA TYR A 151 15.38 -20.62 14.11
C TYR A 151 14.34 -19.99 15.04
N LYS A 152 13.14 -20.56 15.07
CA LYS A 152 12.10 -20.14 16.01
C LYS A 152 12.59 -20.26 17.46
N GLU A 153 13.19 -21.39 17.81
CA GLU A 153 13.78 -21.62 19.14
C GLU A 153 14.87 -20.59 19.46
N ARG A 154 15.83 -20.36 18.55
CA ARG A 154 16.89 -19.36 18.75
C ARG A 154 16.34 -17.95 18.96
N LEU A 155 15.37 -17.53 18.13
CA LEU A 155 14.74 -16.22 18.27
C LEU A 155 13.96 -16.11 19.59
N SER A 156 13.27 -17.18 20.00
CA SER A 156 12.59 -17.25 21.30
C SER A 156 13.58 -17.17 22.47
N GLU A 157 14.72 -17.85 22.42
CA GLU A 157 15.75 -17.74 23.46
C GLU A 157 16.30 -16.32 23.57
N ILE A 158 16.56 -15.66 22.43
CA ILE A 158 17.02 -14.27 22.41
C ILE A 158 15.94 -13.36 23.00
N TYR A 159 14.69 -13.59 22.63
CA TYR A 159 13.55 -12.86 23.15
C TYR A 159 13.47 -12.97 24.68
N GLU A 160 13.50 -14.18 25.23
CA GLU A 160 13.45 -14.43 26.68
C GLU A 160 14.67 -13.87 27.42
N LYS A 161 15.87 -13.97 26.84
CA LYS A 161 17.10 -13.37 27.40
C LYS A 161 17.00 -11.85 27.46
N LEU A 162 16.46 -11.21 26.42
CA LEU A 162 16.27 -9.76 26.40
C LEU A 162 15.17 -9.32 27.37
N GLU A 163 14.09 -10.09 27.49
CA GLU A 163 13.03 -9.81 28.46
C GLU A 163 13.52 -9.94 29.91
N THR A 164 14.43 -10.88 30.20
CA THR A 164 14.97 -11.09 31.54
C THR A 164 16.07 -10.09 31.93
N LEU A 165 16.88 -9.61 30.98
CA LEU A 165 17.93 -8.62 31.20
C LEU A 165 17.39 -7.20 31.45
N VAL A 166 16.19 -6.90 30.92
CA VAL A 166 15.51 -5.63 31.17
C VAL A 166 14.61 -5.81 32.39
N GLU A 167 15.13 -5.49 33.57
CA GLU A 167 14.50 -5.72 34.89
C GLU A 167 12.97 -5.52 34.90
N LYS A 168 12.25 -6.60 35.23
CA LYS A 168 10.78 -6.75 35.27
C LYS A 168 10.00 -5.48 35.67
N LYS A 169 9.25 -4.89 34.71
CA LYS A 169 7.76 -4.80 34.77
C LYS A 169 7.06 -4.12 33.59
N ASP A 170 7.75 -3.51 32.62
CA ASP A 170 7.09 -2.84 31.48
C ASP A 170 7.97 -2.81 30.21
N VAL A 171 8.56 -3.95 29.81
CA VAL A 171 9.29 -4.01 28.54
C VAL A 171 8.28 -3.93 27.40
N LYS A 172 8.29 -2.83 26.65
CA LYS A 172 7.46 -2.71 25.46
C LYS A 172 8.02 -3.65 24.39
N LYS A 173 7.16 -4.44 23.75
CA LYS A 173 7.51 -5.36 22.65
C LYS A 173 8.49 -4.74 21.63
N ASN A 174 8.29 -3.46 21.31
CA ASN A 174 9.14 -2.65 20.44
C ASN A 174 10.62 -2.68 20.84
N GLN A 175 10.94 -2.58 22.14
CA GLN A 175 12.33 -2.59 22.63
C GLN A 175 13.05 -3.91 22.34
N ILE A 176 12.33 -5.02 22.30
CA ILE A 176 12.90 -6.33 22.01
C ILE A 176 13.10 -6.49 20.50
N VAL A 177 12.08 -6.18 19.70
CA VAL A 177 12.14 -6.34 18.23
C VAL A 177 13.09 -5.34 17.57
N GLU A 178 13.37 -4.22 18.21
CA GLU A 178 14.38 -3.22 17.81
C GLU A 178 15.77 -3.51 18.37
N HIS A 179 15.94 -4.49 19.26
CA HIS A 179 17.24 -4.78 19.87
C HIS A 179 18.21 -5.36 18.83
N ASP A 180 19.47 -4.90 18.84
CA ASP A 180 20.45 -5.25 17.79
C ASP A 180 20.67 -6.76 17.67
N ASN A 181 20.76 -7.48 18.80
CA ASN A 181 20.88 -8.94 18.79
C ASN A 181 19.70 -9.63 18.10
N TYR A 182 18.46 -9.19 18.38
CA TYR A 182 17.27 -9.76 17.77
C TYR A 182 17.25 -9.47 16.26
N VAL A 183 17.51 -8.21 15.88
CA VAL A 183 17.53 -7.77 14.49
C VAL A 183 18.59 -8.51 13.67
N LYS A 184 19.83 -8.63 14.20
CA LYS A 184 20.92 -9.32 13.49
C LYS A 184 20.63 -10.81 13.29
N GLU A 185 20.06 -11.47 14.29
CA GLU A 185 19.69 -12.90 14.19
C GLU A 185 18.53 -13.14 13.24
N LEU A 186 17.50 -12.28 13.29
CA LEU A 186 16.40 -12.31 12.32
C LEU A 186 16.92 -12.11 10.89
N LEU A 187 17.84 -11.16 10.69
CA LEU A 187 18.42 -10.86 9.39
C LEU A 187 19.28 -12.02 8.85
N ARG A 188 20.05 -12.71 9.71
CA ARG A 188 20.79 -13.93 9.34
C ARG A 188 19.84 -15.00 8.81
N TYR A 189 18.70 -15.21 9.47
CA TYR A 189 17.68 -16.14 9.02
C TYR A 189 17.14 -15.74 7.63
N ILE A 190 16.66 -14.50 7.48
CA ILE A 190 16.03 -14.03 6.24
C ILE A 190 16.97 -14.14 5.03
N ILE A 191 18.24 -13.73 5.18
CA ILE A 191 19.22 -13.79 4.08
C ILE A 191 19.53 -15.25 3.72
N THR A 192 19.67 -16.12 4.73
CA THR A 192 19.97 -17.54 4.52
C THR A 192 18.80 -18.25 3.83
N ASP A 193 17.58 -17.97 4.28
CA ASP A 193 16.36 -18.56 3.76
C ASP A 193 16.09 -18.12 2.31
N LEU A 194 16.14 -16.81 2.02
CA LEU A 194 15.97 -16.31 0.65
C LEU A 194 17.02 -16.88 -0.31
N LYS A 195 18.27 -17.03 0.15
CA LYS A 195 19.34 -17.63 -0.64
C LYS A 195 19.05 -19.09 -0.95
N ARG A 196 18.61 -19.86 0.04
CA ARG A 196 18.22 -21.26 -0.15
C ARG A 196 17.02 -21.36 -1.10
N PHE A 197 16.03 -20.49 -0.94
CA PHE A 197 14.86 -20.42 -1.80
C PHE A 197 15.24 -20.19 -3.27
N ARG A 198 16.09 -19.18 -3.55
CA ARG A 198 16.62 -18.92 -4.90
C ARG A 198 17.37 -20.11 -5.49
N GLN A 199 18.12 -20.85 -4.68
CA GLN A 199 18.83 -22.06 -5.12
C GLN A 199 17.88 -23.19 -5.48
N ILE A 200 16.86 -23.44 -4.65
CA ILE A 200 15.85 -24.48 -4.90
C ILE A 200 15.07 -24.17 -6.19
N GLN A 201 14.70 -22.90 -6.40
CA GLN A 201 13.97 -22.46 -7.58
C GLN A 201 14.85 -22.28 -8.83
N GLY A 202 16.18 -22.23 -8.66
CA GLY A 202 17.11 -21.96 -9.76
C GLY A 202 16.99 -20.55 -10.34
N ASP A 203 16.43 -19.59 -9.58
CA ASP A 203 16.14 -18.23 -10.05
C ASP A 203 16.73 -17.18 -9.09
N ASN A 204 17.76 -16.47 -9.56
CA ASN A 204 18.43 -15.41 -8.80
C ASN A 204 17.74 -14.05 -8.89
N THR A 205 16.64 -13.93 -9.62
CA THR A 205 15.86 -12.69 -9.74
C THR A 205 14.80 -12.55 -8.65
N LEU A 206 14.41 -13.66 -8.00
CA LEU A 206 13.37 -13.69 -6.98
C LEU A 206 13.68 -12.77 -5.79
N GLY A 207 12.85 -11.74 -5.58
CA GLY A 207 12.98 -10.82 -4.45
C GLY A 207 12.29 -11.32 -3.18
N GLY A 208 12.44 -10.56 -2.10
CA GLY A 208 11.68 -10.74 -0.86
C GLY A 208 11.28 -9.38 -0.30
N MET A 209 10.20 -9.35 0.48
CA MET A 209 9.75 -8.17 1.21
C MET A 209 9.69 -8.52 2.69
N ILE A 210 10.26 -7.67 3.54
CA ILE A 210 10.26 -7.84 4.99
C ILE A 210 9.32 -6.78 5.57
N ILE A 211 8.22 -7.23 6.20
CA ILE A 211 7.29 -6.34 6.88
C ILE A 211 7.70 -6.29 8.35
N CYS A 212 8.08 -5.10 8.82
CA CYS A 212 8.58 -4.87 10.18
C CYS A 212 7.46 -4.36 11.08
N GLU A 213 7.58 -4.59 12.39
CA GLU A 213 6.62 -4.09 13.37
C GLU A 213 6.78 -2.59 13.61
N THR A 214 8.01 -2.09 13.54
CA THR A 214 8.33 -0.67 13.74
C THR A 214 9.30 -0.15 12.69
N SER A 215 9.28 1.15 12.46
CA SER A 215 10.21 1.83 11.56
C SER A 215 11.66 1.71 12.02
N GLU A 216 11.91 1.73 13.33
CA GLU A 216 13.25 1.53 13.88
C GLU A 216 13.78 0.12 13.63
N GLN A 217 12.93 -0.90 13.73
CA GLN A 217 13.30 -2.25 13.33
C GLN A 217 13.69 -2.30 11.84
N ALA A 218 12.91 -1.65 10.97
CA ALA A 218 13.19 -1.59 9.53
C ALA A 218 14.51 -0.84 9.24
N ARG A 219 14.76 0.29 9.90
CA ARG A 219 16.03 1.04 9.78
C ARG A 219 17.22 0.17 10.19
N LYS A 220 17.12 -0.54 11.30
CA LYS A 220 18.20 -1.41 11.79
C LYS A 220 18.43 -2.61 10.88
N LEU A 221 17.37 -3.27 10.40
CA LEU A 221 17.49 -4.35 9.42
C LEU A 221 18.21 -3.87 8.16
N PHE A 222 17.86 -2.69 7.65
CA PHE A 222 18.51 -2.09 6.50
C PHE A 222 19.99 -1.75 6.79
N ALA A 223 20.28 -1.12 7.94
CA ALA A 223 21.62 -0.73 8.33
C ALA A 223 22.58 -1.93 8.50
N TYR A 224 22.09 -3.04 9.06
CA TYR A 224 22.89 -4.25 9.27
C TYR A 224 22.91 -5.19 8.04
N PHE A 225 22.15 -4.90 6.98
CA PHE A 225 21.97 -5.81 5.84
C PHE A 225 23.30 -6.23 5.20
N ASP A 226 24.13 -5.26 4.83
CA ASP A 226 25.41 -5.52 4.17
C ASP A 226 26.44 -6.15 5.11
N GLU A 227 26.44 -5.76 6.39
CA GLU A 227 27.30 -6.37 7.42
C GLU A 227 27.03 -7.87 7.52
N ILE A 228 25.76 -8.25 7.72
CA ILE A 228 25.35 -9.64 7.91
C ILE A 228 25.50 -10.44 6.62
N GLN A 229 25.17 -9.86 5.46
CA GLN A 229 25.41 -10.51 4.18
C GLN A 229 26.91 -10.82 3.97
N ASN A 230 27.79 -9.86 4.28
CA ASN A 230 29.23 -10.06 4.17
C ASN A 230 29.75 -11.10 5.16
N GLU A 231 29.21 -11.15 6.38
CA GLU A 231 29.49 -12.19 7.38
C GLU A 231 29.15 -13.58 6.82
N LEU A 232 27.91 -13.77 6.33
CA LEU A 232 27.45 -15.05 5.77
C LEU A 232 28.23 -15.46 4.51
N ASN A 233 28.68 -14.49 3.71
CA ASN A 233 29.46 -14.74 2.50
C ASN A 233 30.91 -15.20 2.78
N LYS A 234 31.44 -15.00 3.99
CA LYS A 234 32.80 -15.48 4.35
C LYS A 234 32.87 -17.00 4.44
N THR A 235 31.79 -17.64 4.89
CA THR A 235 31.74 -19.09 5.12
C THR A 235 30.97 -19.84 4.04
N ALA A 236 30.27 -19.13 3.15
CA ALA A 236 29.47 -19.74 2.11
C ALA A 236 30.29 -20.16 0.87
N SER A 237 30.00 -21.36 0.37
CA SER A 237 30.52 -21.87 -0.91
C SER A 237 30.05 -21.04 -2.12
N LEU A 238 28.81 -20.53 -2.05
CA LEU A 238 28.21 -19.68 -3.08
C LEU A 238 27.82 -18.35 -2.44
N LYS A 239 28.37 -17.23 -2.92
CA LYS A 239 28.13 -15.91 -2.33
C LYS A 239 26.82 -15.32 -2.82
N SER A 240 26.10 -14.61 -1.95
CA SER A 240 24.94 -13.80 -2.32
C SER A 240 25.36 -12.35 -2.57
N ASN A 241 24.64 -11.65 -3.46
CA ASN A 241 24.78 -10.22 -3.70
C ASN A 241 23.39 -9.57 -3.74
N LEU A 242 22.66 -9.72 -2.64
CA LEU A 242 21.33 -9.17 -2.45
C LEU A 242 21.45 -7.65 -2.23
N LYS A 243 20.51 -6.90 -2.80
CA LYS A 243 20.34 -5.47 -2.55
C LYS A 243 19.07 -5.26 -1.73
N ALA A 244 19.18 -4.51 -0.64
CA ALA A 244 18.02 -4.11 0.15
C ALA A 244 17.57 -2.70 -0.26
N GLY A 245 16.27 -2.45 -0.14
CA GLY A 245 15.68 -1.11 -0.18
C GLY A 245 14.83 -0.91 1.09
N LEU A 246 14.78 0.33 1.59
CA LEU A 246 14.03 0.68 2.79
C LEU A 246 12.82 1.54 2.41
N ILE A 247 11.64 1.14 2.89
CA ILE A 247 10.40 1.91 2.78
C ILE A 247 9.88 2.10 4.21
N LEU A 248 9.69 3.35 4.62
CA LEU A 248 9.15 3.70 5.92
C LEU A 248 7.81 4.40 5.75
N TYR A 249 6.88 4.11 6.65
CA TYR A 249 5.55 4.70 6.59
C TYR A 249 5.48 6.08 7.27
N ASP A 250 6.41 6.36 8.18
CA ASP A 250 6.46 7.51 9.08
C ASP A 250 7.53 8.55 8.74
N SER A 251 8.39 8.28 7.75
CA SER A 251 9.25 9.31 7.17
C SER A 251 8.56 9.87 5.93
N ASP A 252 8.16 11.14 6.00
CA ASP A 252 7.61 11.90 4.88
C ASP A 252 8.67 12.08 3.78
N ASP A 253 8.86 11.06 2.95
CA ASP A 253 9.53 11.24 1.67
C ASP A 253 8.45 11.53 0.63
N LYS A 254 7.98 12.79 0.64
CA LYS A 254 6.97 13.32 -0.30
C LYS A 254 7.42 13.22 -1.77
N ASP A 255 8.70 12.95 -2.01
CA ASP A 255 9.30 12.87 -3.35
C ASP A 255 9.39 11.45 -3.93
N THR A 256 9.10 10.39 -3.15
CA THR A 256 9.19 8.99 -3.64
C THR A 256 7.90 8.17 -3.54
N ARG A 257 6.76 8.77 -3.18
CA ARG A 257 5.43 8.15 -3.29
C ARG A 257 4.70 8.48 -4.59
#